data_AF-A0A9Q9HGV6-F1
#
_entry.id   AF-A0A9Q9HGV6-F1
#
_cell.length_a   1.000
_cell.length_b   1.000
_cell.length_c   1.000
_cell.angle_alpha   90.00
_cell.angle_beta   90.00
_cell.angle_gamma   90.00
#
_symmetry.space_group_name_H-M   'P 1'
#
loop_
_entity.id
_entity.type
_entity.pdbx_description
1 polymer ?
#
loop_
_entity_poly.entity_id
_entity_poly.type
_entity_poly.pdbx_seq_one_letter_code
_entity_poly.pdbx_strand_id
1 'polypeptide(L)'
;MAFATVGSAAEMGDDGRHKQPLFTDTFLDMAEGLADATAQGKDLMVIIEQFGCPYCREMHEVNFAREDIVNYIEEHYLVVQLNM
;
A
#
# COMPACT_ATOMS: atom_id res chain seq x y z
N MET A 1 -21.47 18.97 -14.27
CA MET A 1 -20.32 18.48 -15.05
C MET A 1 -19.43 17.74 -14.06
N ALA A 2 -19.48 16.42 -14.09
CA ALA A 2 -18.70 15.55 -13.20
C ALA A 2 -17.32 15.34 -13.83
N PHE A 3 -16.26 15.64 -13.08
CA PHE A 3 -14.92 15.17 -13.41
C PHE A 3 -14.78 13.77 -12.83
N ALA A 4 -14.79 12.75 -13.69
CA ALA A 4 -14.31 11.43 -13.32
C ALA A 4 -12.78 11.51 -13.23
N THR A 5 -12.25 11.40 -12.03
CA THR A 5 -10.82 11.19 -11.80
C THR A 5 -10.48 9.79 -12.29
N VAL A 6 -9.71 9.71 -13.39
CA VAL A 6 -9.04 8.48 -13.79
C VAL A 6 -8.15 8.07 -12.61
N GLY A 7 -8.37 6.84 -12.10
CA GLY A 7 -7.56 6.28 -11.03
C GLY A 7 -6.08 6.41 -11.35
N SER A 8 -5.32 6.89 -10.38
CA SER A 8 -3.88 7.12 -10.52
C SER A 8 -3.23 5.83 -10.99
N ALA A 9 -2.59 5.86 -12.15
CA ALA A 9 -1.71 4.79 -12.58
C ALA A 9 -0.71 4.53 -11.44
N ALA A 10 -0.44 3.26 -11.14
CA ALA A 10 0.51 2.88 -10.11
C ALA A 10 1.87 3.54 -10.41
N GLU A 11 2.21 4.59 -9.67
CA GLU A 11 3.46 5.32 -9.88
C GLU A 11 4.63 4.39 -9.54
N MET A 12 5.66 4.37 -10.38
CA MET A 12 6.87 3.58 -10.10
C MET A 12 7.88 4.47 -9.40
N GLY A 13 8.34 4.06 -8.22
CA GLY A 13 9.43 4.74 -7.52
C GLY A 13 10.79 4.49 -8.19
N ASP A 14 11.79 5.25 -7.77
CA ASP A 14 13.19 5.09 -8.23
C ASP A 14 13.80 3.73 -7.83
N ASP A 15 13.19 3.04 -6.86
CA ASP A 15 13.49 1.67 -6.47
C ASP A 15 12.85 0.61 -7.38
N GLY A 16 12.10 1.07 -8.39
CA GLY A 16 11.36 0.24 -9.34
C GLY A 16 10.31 -0.65 -8.70
N ARG A 17 9.70 -0.18 -7.61
CA ARG A 17 8.50 -0.73 -6.98
C ARG A 17 7.33 0.23 -7.14
N HIS A 18 6.12 -0.30 -7.18
CA HIS A 18 4.91 0.50 -7.29
C HIS A 18 4.66 1.30 -6.00
N LYS A 19 4.17 2.53 -6.13
CA LYS A 19 3.84 3.44 -5.03
C LYS A 19 2.34 3.62 -4.94
N GLN A 20 1.87 3.76 -3.71
CA GLN A 20 0.47 4.00 -3.38
C GLN A 20 0.40 4.92 -2.15
N PRO A 21 -0.63 5.77 -2.05
CA PRO A 21 -0.85 6.61 -0.88
C PRO A 21 -1.05 5.83 0.43
N LEU A 22 -1.48 4.57 0.35
CA LEU A 22 -1.75 3.70 1.50
C LEU A 22 -0.49 3.28 2.27
N PHE A 23 0.71 3.46 1.70
CA PHE A 23 1.95 3.07 2.37
C PHE A 23 2.35 4.05 3.46
N THR A 24 2.67 3.51 4.63
CA THR A 24 3.21 4.26 5.76
C THR A 24 4.73 4.21 5.72
N ASP A 25 5.36 5.38 5.83
CA ASP A 25 6.80 5.48 6.06
C ASP A 25 7.10 5.04 7.49
N THR A 26 7.88 3.97 7.65
CA THR A 26 8.27 3.44 8.96
C THR A 26 9.79 3.24 9.04
N PHE A 27 10.29 3.10 10.27
CA PHE A 27 11.70 2.79 10.54
C PHE A 27 12.08 1.33 10.23
N LEU A 28 11.18 0.56 9.60
CA LEU A 28 11.36 -0.87 9.26
C LEU A 28 11.59 -1.79 10.48
N ASP A 29 11.20 -1.34 11.68
CA ASP A 29 11.08 -2.18 12.87
C ASP A 29 9.65 -2.76 12.93
N MET A 30 9.54 -4.08 12.80
CA MET A 30 8.24 -4.77 12.79
C MET A 30 7.55 -4.75 14.16
N ALA A 31 8.31 -4.76 15.25
CA ALA A 31 7.73 -4.77 16.59
C ALA A 31 7.14 -3.39 16.91
N GLU A 32 7.85 -2.32 16.55
CA GLU A 32 7.36 -0.95 16.66
C GLU A 32 6.16 -0.72 15.74
N GLY A 33 6.25 -1.12 14.46
CA GLY A 33 5.13 -0.97 13.52
C GLY A 33 3.87 -1.73 13.96
N LEU A 34 4.00 -2.90 14.58
CA LEU A 34 2.86 -3.64 15.14
C LEU A 34 2.28 -2.93 16.37
N ALA A 35 3.12 -2.39 17.24
CA ALA A 35 2.67 -1.62 18.41
C ALA A 35 1.90 -0.37 17.97
N ASP A 36 2.38 0.34 16.96
CA ASP A 36 1.74 1.54 16.39
C ASP A 36 0.40 1.21 15.72
N ALA A 37 0.34 0.13 14.94
CA ALA A 37 -0.91 -0.34 14.35
C ALA A 37 -1.93 -0.65 15.46
N THR A 38 -1.52 -1.41 16.49
CA THR A 38 -2.36 -1.77 17.64
C THR A 38 -2.85 -0.54 18.38
N ALA A 39 -1.98 0.45 18.61
CA ALA A 39 -2.34 1.71 19.28
C ALA A 39 -3.37 2.51 18.49
N GLN A 40 -3.38 2.39 17.16
CA GLN A 40 -4.37 2.97 16.26
C GLN A 40 -5.63 2.11 16.09
N GLY A 41 -5.71 0.94 16.74
CA GLY A 41 -6.82 0.00 16.59
C GLY A 41 -6.83 -0.73 15.23
N LYS A 42 -5.66 -0.86 14.60
CA LYS A 42 -5.44 -1.43 13.27
C LYS A 42 -4.53 -2.66 13.33
N ASP A 43 -4.58 -3.48 12.28
CA ASP A 43 -3.63 -4.57 12.06
C ASP A 43 -2.43 -4.08 11.22
N LEU A 44 -1.26 -4.71 11.40
CA LEU A 44 -0.09 -4.45 10.55
C LEU A 44 -0.18 -5.28 9.25
N MET A 45 -0.24 -4.62 8.10
CA MET A 45 -0.19 -5.26 6.78
C MET A 45 1.18 -5.06 6.15
N VAL A 46 1.81 -6.16 5.73
CA VAL A 46 3.13 -6.14 5.11
C VAL A 46 3.00 -6.54 3.64
N ILE A 47 3.31 -5.62 2.73
CA ILE A 47 3.45 -5.92 1.31
C ILE A 47 4.91 -6.24 1.02
N ILE A 48 5.17 -7.47 0.56
CA ILE A 48 6.48 -7.88 0.05
C ILE A 48 6.49 -7.66 -1.46
N GLU A 49 7.38 -6.81 -1.95
CA GLU A 49 7.48 -6.46 -3.36
C GLU A 49 8.93 -6.35 -3.82
N GLN A 50 9.19 -6.87 -5.01
CA GLN A 50 10.49 -6.83 -5.69
C GLN A 50 10.38 -6.08 -7.01
N PHE A 51 11.52 -5.58 -7.50
CA PHE A 51 11.65 -4.96 -8.81
C PHE A 51 11.10 -5.87 -9.92
N GLY A 52 10.22 -5.32 -10.76
CA GLY A 52 9.69 -6.03 -11.93
C GLY A 52 8.69 -7.15 -11.62
N CYS A 53 8.14 -7.22 -10.42
CA CYS A 53 7.13 -8.19 -10.03
C CYS A 53 5.81 -8.01 -10.82
N PRO A 54 5.44 -8.93 -11.73
CA PRO A 54 4.25 -8.75 -12.58
C PRO A 54 2.93 -8.83 -11.81
N TYR A 55 2.88 -9.61 -10.73
CA TYR A 55 1.70 -9.71 -9.87
C TYR A 55 1.54 -8.51 -8.95
N CYS A 56 2.66 -7.87 -8.58
CA CYS A 56 2.64 -6.62 -7.83
C CYS A 56 2.05 -5.51 -8.71
N ARG A 57 2.45 -5.45 -9.99
CA ARG A 57 1.79 -4.58 -10.97
C ARG A 57 0.28 -4.79 -11.03
N GLU A 58 -0.17 -6.03 -11.20
CA GLU A 58 -1.59 -6.33 -11.28
C GLU A 58 -2.34 -5.97 -9.98
N MET A 59 -1.76 -6.28 -8.82
CA MET A 59 -2.34 -5.87 -7.53
C MET A 59 -2.54 -4.35 -7.45
N HIS A 60 -1.56 -3.56 -7.92
CA HIS A 60 -1.66 -2.10 -7.89
C HIS A 60 -2.63 -1.55 -8.94
N GLU A 61 -2.62 -2.10 -10.16
CA GLU A 61 -3.45 -1.62 -11.28
C GLU A 61 -4.91 -2.09 -11.21
N VAL A 62 -5.18 -3.22 -10.54
CA VAL A 62 -6.51 -3.86 -10.51
C VAL A 62 -7.12 -3.80 -9.12
N ASN A 63 -6.42 -4.28 -8.09
CA ASN A 63 -7.00 -4.38 -6.74
C ASN A 63 -6.98 -3.03 -6.03
N PHE A 64 -5.83 -2.36 -5.99
CA PHE A 64 -5.71 -1.03 -5.35
C PHE A 64 -6.29 0.10 -6.20
N ALA A 65 -6.70 -0.16 -7.44
CA ALA A 65 -7.53 0.76 -8.21
C ALA A 65 -9.00 0.81 -7.75
N ARG A 66 -9.42 -0.13 -6.91
CA ARG A 66 -10.79 -0.18 -6.40
C ARG A 66 -10.91 0.52 -5.05
N GLU A 67 -11.78 1.52 -4.99
CA GLU A 67 -12.02 2.30 -3.78
C GLU A 67 -12.53 1.45 -2.60
N ASP A 68 -13.35 0.43 -2.84
CA ASP A 68 -13.85 -0.43 -1.77
C ASP A 68 -12.72 -1.20 -1.06
N ILE A 69 -11.70 -1.61 -1.81
CA ILE A 69 -10.51 -2.28 -1.26
C ILE A 69 -9.62 -1.27 -0.53
N VAL A 70 -9.32 -0.13 -1.15
CA VAL A 70 -8.45 0.89 -0.55
C VAL A 70 -9.05 1.43 0.75
N ASN A 71 -10.34 1.77 0.75
CA ASN A 71 -11.03 2.27 1.95
C ASN A 71 -11.00 1.26 3.09
N TYR A 72 -11.23 -0.03 2.80
CA TYR A 72 -11.12 -1.09 3.80
C TYR A 72 -9.68 -1.21 4.35
N ILE A 73 -8.69 -1.11 3.46
CA ILE A 73 -7.27 -1.17 3.87
C ILE A 73 -6.93 0.03 4.77
N GLU A 74 -7.32 1.23 4.38
CA GLU A 74 -7.06 2.46 5.14
C GLU A 74 -7.78 2.50 6.48
N GLU A 75 -8.97 1.90 6.59
CA GLU A 75 -9.73 1.82 7.84
C GLU A 75 -9.10 0.82 8.83
N HIS A 76 -8.62 -0.32 8.34
CA HIS A 76 -8.25 -1.45 9.19
C HIS A 76 -6.75 -1.71 9.34
N TYR A 77 -5.91 -1.16 8.47
CA TYR A 77 -4.49 -1.54 8.43
C TYR A 77 -3.54 -0.34 8.48
N LEU A 78 -2.38 -0.59 9.07
CA LEU A 78 -1.16 0.17 8.87
C LEU A 78 -0.30 -0.61 7.88
N VAL A 79 -0.04 -0.04 6.70
CA VAL A 79 0.57 -0.78 5.59
C VAL A 79 2.03 -0.38 5.40
N VAL A 80 2.92 -1.37 5.36
CA VAL A 80 4.34 -1.18 5.06
C VAL A 80 4.75 -1.96 3.82
N GLN A 81 5.62 -1.37 3.00
CA GLN A 81 6.18 -2.00 1.79
C GLN A 81 7.63 -2.43 2.05
N LEU A 82 7.90 -3.73 2.07
CA LEU A 82 9.25 -4.27 2.25
C LEU A 82 9.81 -4.79 0.93
N ASN A 83 11.14 -4.68 0.81
CA ASN A 83 11.91 -5.32 -0.24
C ASN A 83 12.55 -6.58 0.35
N MET A 84 12.55 -7.69 -0.40
CA MET A 84 13.22 -8.93 -0.03
C MET A 84 14.17 -9.37 -1.14
#